data_AF-A0A7X5N2L3-F1
#
_entry.id   AF-A0A7X5N2L3-F1
#
_cell.length_a   1.000
_cell.length_b   1.000
_cell.length_c   1.000
_cell.angle_alpha   90.00
_cell.angle_beta   90.00
_cell.angle_gamma   90.00
#
_symmetry.space_group_name_H-M   'P 1'
#
loop_
_entity.id
_entity.type
_entity.pdbx_description
1 polymer ?
#
loop_
_entity_poly.entity_id
_entity_poly.type
_entity_poly.pdbx_seq_one_letter_code
_entity_poly.pdbx_strand_id
1 'polypeptide(L)'
;AADSIAPCKGKGLIAAGFLEDGQSFTAFANSKGNFGYQRGARFDYTCTVRTEDGRGSGWVGRNLKDAADFKAEQDIRIAMRKASDSSEAKALEPGKYTVILEPAAAAGLISFMMRYFDARMA
;
A
#
# COMPACT_ATOMS: atom_id res chain seq x y z
N ALA A 1 -15.96 -0.74 3.42
CA ALA A 1 -16.30 -0.36 2.04
C ALA A 1 -16.98 1.00 1.95
N ALA A 2 -18.12 1.21 2.63
CA ALA A 2 -18.84 2.49 2.64
C ALA A 2 -17.94 3.67 3.03
N ASP A 3 -17.14 3.51 4.08
CA ASP A 3 -16.21 4.55 4.59
C ASP A 3 -15.08 4.90 3.63
N SER A 4 -14.83 4.09 2.60
CA SER A 4 -13.90 4.44 1.51
C SER A 4 -14.65 5.05 0.32
N ILE A 5 -15.81 4.52 -0.02
CA ILE A 5 -16.52 4.88 -1.26
C ILE A 5 -17.32 6.17 -1.09
N ALA A 6 -18.05 6.34 0.03
CA ALA A 6 -18.93 7.47 0.24
C ALA A 6 -18.18 8.82 0.26
N PRO A 7 -17.02 8.96 0.95
CA PRO A 7 -16.24 10.20 0.89
C PRO A 7 -15.73 10.52 -0.52
N CYS A 8 -15.31 9.51 -1.29
CA CYS A 8 -14.90 9.68 -2.68
C CYS A 8 -16.06 10.14 -3.56
N LYS A 9 -17.21 9.47 -3.49
CA LYS A 9 -18.40 9.83 -4.26
C LYS A 9 -18.88 11.24 -3.95
N GLY A 10 -18.84 11.66 -2.68
CA GLY A 10 -19.17 13.04 -2.27
C GLY A 10 -18.26 14.13 -2.86
N LYS A 11 -17.12 13.75 -3.46
CA LYS A 11 -16.13 14.64 -4.06
C LYS A 11 -15.96 14.43 -5.58
N GLY A 12 -16.85 13.67 -6.22
CA GLY A 12 -16.70 13.34 -7.65
C GLY A 12 -15.47 12.47 -7.94
N LEU A 13 -15.15 11.56 -7.02
CA LEU A 13 -14.03 10.64 -7.14
C LEU A 13 -14.52 9.19 -7.19
N ILE A 14 -13.81 8.37 -7.96
CA ILE A 14 -14.08 6.93 -8.15
C ILE A 14 -13.08 6.14 -7.34
N ALA A 15 -13.55 5.29 -6.42
CA ALA A 15 -12.71 4.44 -5.59
C ALA A 15 -12.82 2.96 -5.99
N ALA A 16 -11.68 2.28 -6.07
CA ALA A 16 -11.59 0.84 -6.22
C ALA A 16 -10.50 0.29 -5.29
N GLY A 17 -10.77 -0.78 -4.55
CA GLY A 17 -9.83 -1.27 -3.56
C GLY A 17 -10.15 -2.68 -3.07
N PHE A 18 -9.20 -3.24 -2.33
CA PHE A 18 -9.28 -4.56 -1.73
C PHE A 18 -9.05 -4.44 -0.23
N LEU A 19 -9.73 -5.32 0.52
CA LEU A 19 -9.44 -5.58 1.92
C LEU A 19 -9.26 -7.09 2.08
N GLU A 20 -8.09 -7.48 2.54
CA GLU A 20 -7.71 -8.86 2.76
C GLU A 20 -7.41 -9.05 4.25
N ASP A 21 -8.05 -10.04 4.87
CA ASP A 21 -7.75 -10.49 6.23
C ASP A 21 -7.46 -11.98 6.19
N GLY A 22 -6.42 -12.41 6.90
CA GLY A 22 -5.90 -13.77 6.84
C GLY A 22 -5.21 -14.17 8.12
N GLN A 23 -5.45 -15.41 8.52
CA GLN A 23 -4.75 -16.07 9.61
C GLN A 23 -3.94 -17.24 9.03
N SER A 24 -2.73 -17.43 9.52
CA SER A 24 -1.85 -18.50 9.08
C SER A 24 -1.05 -19.08 10.24
N PHE A 25 -0.38 -20.19 10.00
CA PHE A 25 0.67 -20.67 10.88
C PHE A 25 1.79 -21.30 10.04
N THR A 26 2.99 -21.29 10.59
CA THR A 26 4.16 -21.97 10.05
C THR A 26 4.67 -22.92 11.12
N ALA A 27 4.91 -24.17 10.73
CA ALA A 27 5.60 -25.16 11.55
C ALA A 27 6.79 -25.71 10.76
N PHE A 28 7.92 -25.94 11.42
CA PHE A 28 9.09 -26.56 10.81
C PHE A 28 9.74 -27.57 11.76
N ALA A 29 10.31 -28.62 11.20
CA ALA A 29 11.08 -29.63 11.92
C ALA A 29 12.19 -30.19 11.00
N ASN A 30 13.35 -30.56 11.55
CA ASN A 30 14.36 -31.32 10.80
C ASN A 30 15.05 -32.40 11.66
N SER A 31 15.75 -33.32 10.99
CA SER A 31 16.45 -34.44 11.65
C SER A 31 17.66 -34.03 12.51
N LYS A 32 18.04 -32.76 12.51
CA LYS A 32 19.10 -32.20 13.37
C LYS A 32 18.53 -31.55 14.64
N GLY A 33 17.25 -31.77 14.94
CA GLY A 33 16.59 -31.30 16.16
C GLY A 33 16.05 -29.88 16.09
N ASN A 34 16.08 -29.21 14.92
CA ASN A 34 15.43 -27.92 14.77
C ASN A 34 13.90 -28.10 14.74
N PHE A 35 13.16 -27.39 15.58
CA PHE A 35 11.70 -27.43 15.61
C PHE A 35 11.14 -26.04 15.94
N GLY A 36 10.03 -25.65 15.33
CA GLY A 36 9.35 -24.40 15.66
C GLY A 36 7.92 -24.34 15.15
N TYR A 37 7.11 -23.52 15.82
CA TYR A 37 5.73 -23.21 15.46
C TYR A 37 5.46 -21.73 15.70
N GLN A 38 4.82 -21.06 14.75
CA GLN A 38 4.42 -19.67 14.86
C GLN A 38 3.08 -19.44 14.17
N ARG A 39 2.23 -18.61 14.77
CA ARG A 39 1.01 -18.10 14.14
C ARG A 39 1.27 -16.74 13.49
N GLY A 40 0.64 -16.53 12.34
CA GLY A 40 0.61 -15.26 11.62
C GLY A 40 -0.81 -14.73 11.52
N ALA A 41 -0.91 -13.41 11.48
CA ALA A 41 -2.10 -12.66 11.11
C ALA A 41 -1.69 -11.62 10.07
N ARG A 42 -2.57 -11.35 9.12
CA ARG A 42 -2.35 -10.41 8.02
C ARG A 42 -3.66 -9.66 7.77
N PHE A 43 -3.59 -8.35 7.80
CA PHE A 43 -4.70 -7.48 7.45
C PHE A 43 -4.19 -6.39 6.52
N ASP A 44 -4.63 -6.40 5.26
CA ASP A 44 -4.21 -5.44 4.26
C ASP A 44 -5.38 -4.74 3.61
N TYR A 45 -5.27 -3.43 3.55
CA TYR A 45 -6.18 -2.57 2.81
C TYR A 45 -5.41 -1.86 1.72
N THR A 46 -5.94 -1.85 0.50
CA THR A 46 -5.46 -0.97 -0.56
C THR A 46 -6.63 -0.32 -1.28
N CYS A 47 -6.45 0.93 -1.70
CA CYS A 47 -7.45 1.60 -2.51
C CYS A 47 -6.81 2.61 -3.46
N THR A 48 -7.21 2.51 -4.72
CA THR A 48 -6.95 3.48 -5.78
C THR A 48 -8.17 4.38 -5.92
N VAL A 49 -7.92 5.68 -5.97
CA VAL A 49 -8.92 6.72 -6.20
C VAL A 49 -8.57 7.47 -7.49
N ARG A 50 -9.55 7.72 -8.34
CA ARG A 50 -9.40 8.47 -9.59
C ARG A 50 -10.39 9.62 -9.65
N THR A 51 -10.02 10.71 -10.32
CA THR A 51 -10.99 11.72 -10.75
C THR A 51 -11.90 11.15 -11.84
N GLU A 52 -13.12 11.65 -11.95
CA GLU A 52 -14.10 11.19 -12.96
C GLU A 52 -13.59 11.36 -14.41
N ASP A 53 -12.84 12.43 -14.66
CA ASP A 53 -12.18 12.67 -15.95
C ASP A 53 -10.93 11.80 -16.19
N GLY A 54 -10.51 11.01 -15.19
CA GLY A 54 -9.36 10.13 -15.25
C GLY A 54 -7.99 10.82 -15.28
N ARG A 55 -7.90 12.13 -15.10
CA ARG A 55 -6.62 12.84 -15.14
C ARG A 55 -5.83 12.73 -13.83
N GLY A 56 -6.51 12.60 -12.71
CA GLY A 56 -5.93 12.41 -11.39
C GLY A 56 -5.99 10.96 -10.91
N SER A 57 -4.97 10.54 -10.16
CA SER A 57 -4.89 9.22 -9.55
C SER A 57 -4.18 9.27 -8.20
N GLY A 58 -4.72 8.56 -7.22
CA GLY A 58 -4.16 8.47 -5.89
C GLY A 58 -4.30 7.07 -5.32
N TRP A 59 -3.32 6.66 -4.51
CA TRP A 59 -3.30 5.34 -3.90
C TRP A 59 -2.99 5.42 -2.41
N VAL A 60 -3.61 4.55 -1.64
CA VAL A 60 -3.30 4.27 -0.24
C VAL A 60 -3.22 2.77 0.00
N GLY A 61 -2.27 2.37 0.85
CA GLY A 61 -2.16 1.03 1.38
C GLY A 61 -1.91 1.05 2.88
N ARG A 62 -2.49 0.08 3.60
CA ARG A 62 -2.29 -0.14 5.03
C ARG A 62 -2.15 -1.62 5.32
N ASN A 63 -1.18 -1.95 6.16
CA ASN A 63 -0.93 -3.30 6.65
C ASN A 63 -0.97 -3.23 8.18
N LEU A 64 -1.82 -4.04 8.79
CA LEU A 64 -2.04 -4.05 10.24
C LEU A 64 -1.97 -5.48 10.77
N LYS A 65 -1.61 -5.61 12.04
CA LYS A 65 -1.70 -6.88 12.77
C LYS A 65 -3.11 -7.13 13.30
N ASP A 66 -3.79 -6.05 13.71
CA ASP A 66 -5.13 -6.08 14.28
C ASP A 66 -6.09 -5.22 13.45
N ALA A 67 -7.25 -5.78 13.12
CA ALA A 67 -8.29 -5.09 12.38
C ALA A 67 -8.91 -3.93 13.18
N ALA A 68 -8.82 -3.95 14.52
CA ALA A 68 -9.34 -2.88 15.38
C ALA A 68 -8.63 -1.52 15.14
N ASP A 69 -7.39 -1.55 14.64
CA ASP A 69 -6.62 -0.35 14.32
C ASP A 69 -6.99 0.25 12.95
N PHE A 70 -7.80 -0.46 12.15
CA PHE A 70 -8.12 -0.03 10.80
C PHE A 70 -9.18 1.07 10.77
N LYS A 71 -8.87 2.17 10.07
CA LYS A 71 -9.74 3.34 9.93
C LYS A 71 -9.86 3.77 8.48
N ALA A 72 -10.70 3.06 7.73
CA ALA A 72 -10.92 3.25 6.30
C ALA A 72 -11.15 4.73 5.89
N GLU A 73 -11.97 5.47 6.65
CA GLU A 73 -12.27 6.88 6.35
C GLU A 73 -11.03 7.78 6.49
N GLN A 74 -10.11 7.46 7.41
CA GLN A 74 -8.87 8.23 7.57
C GLN A 74 -7.88 7.90 6.45
N ASP A 75 -7.76 6.61 6.12
CA ASP A 75 -6.81 6.15 5.11
C ASP A 75 -7.20 6.60 3.71
N ILE A 76 -8.49 6.52 3.34
CA ILE A 76 -8.94 6.89 2.00
C ILE A 76 -8.67 8.37 1.66
N ARG A 77 -8.65 9.26 2.66
CA ARG A 77 -8.33 10.68 2.47
C ARG A 77 -6.95 10.89 1.86
N ILE A 78 -6.01 9.98 2.07
CA ILE A 78 -4.67 10.02 1.46
C ILE A 78 -4.79 9.83 -0.05
N ALA A 79 -5.50 8.80 -0.50
CA ALA A 79 -5.71 8.53 -1.92
C ALA A 79 -6.56 9.62 -2.57
N MET A 80 -7.62 10.10 -1.90
CA MET A 80 -8.43 11.23 -2.39
C MET A 80 -7.57 12.47 -2.64
N ARG A 81 -6.75 12.88 -1.66
CA ARG A 81 -5.86 14.03 -1.80
C ARG A 81 -4.90 13.87 -2.98
N LYS A 82 -4.21 12.72 -3.06
CA LYS A 82 -3.31 12.43 -4.19
C LYS A 82 -4.02 12.50 -5.54
N ALA A 83 -5.23 11.95 -5.64
CA ALA A 83 -6.01 11.97 -6.88
C ALA A 83 -6.40 13.41 -7.27
N SER A 84 -6.89 14.21 -6.33
CA SER A 84 -7.24 15.61 -6.58
C SER A 84 -6.02 16.45 -6.97
N ASP A 85 -4.91 16.31 -6.23
CA ASP A 85 -3.70 17.11 -6.42
C ASP A 85 -2.96 16.77 -7.72
N SER A 86 -3.17 15.58 -8.28
CA SER A 86 -2.52 15.11 -9.52
C SER A 86 -3.31 15.42 -10.80
N SER A 87 -4.52 15.97 -10.69
CA SER A 87 -5.41 16.20 -11.85
C SER A 87 -4.84 17.18 -12.90
N GLU A 88 -3.99 18.11 -12.46
CA GLU A 88 -3.31 19.12 -13.29
C GLU A 88 -1.79 18.91 -13.32
N ALA A 89 -1.32 17.66 -13.19
CA ALA A 89 0.10 17.35 -13.24
C ALA A 89 0.76 17.87 -14.53
N LYS A 90 1.93 18.51 -14.39
CA LYS A 90 2.68 19.10 -15.50
C LYS A 90 3.97 18.32 -15.73
N ALA A 91 4.44 18.35 -16.97
CA ALA A 91 5.77 17.86 -17.29
C ALA A 91 6.84 18.64 -16.50
N LEU A 92 7.84 17.92 -16.02
CA LEU A 92 9.08 18.50 -15.51
C LEU A 92 10.15 18.32 -16.59
N GLU A 93 10.94 19.38 -16.81
CA GLU A 93 12.09 19.29 -17.71
C GLU A 93 13.13 18.28 -17.18
N PRO A 94 13.93 17.65 -18.05
CA PRO A 94 14.99 16.76 -17.60
C PRO A 94 16.01 17.48 -16.71
N GLY A 95 16.35 16.89 -15.56
CA GLY A 95 17.28 17.52 -14.63
C GLY A 95 17.51 16.70 -13.36
N LYS A 96 18.37 17.23 -12.49
CA LYS A 96 18.58 16.67 -11.15
C LYS A 96 17.57 17.31 -10.20
N TYR A 97 16.77 16.47 -9.56
CA TYR A 97 15.79 16.89 -8.57
C TYR A 97 16.01 16.13 -7.27
N THR A 98 15.87 16.83 -6.15
CA THR A 98 15.67 16.16 -4.87
C THR A 98 14.29 15.52 -4.89
N VAL A 99 14.25 14.19 -4.87
CA VAL A 99 13.00 13.42 -4.84
C VAL A 99 12.67 13.06 -3.40
N ILE A 100 11.48 13.44 -2.96
CA ILE A 100 10.94 13.03 -1.67
C ILE A 100 10.04 11.82 -1.93
N LEU A 101 10.52 10.64 -1.51
CA LEU A 101 9.73 9.41 -1.59
C LEU A 101 8.84 9.30 -0.37
N GLU A 102 7.54 9.14 -0.59
CA GLU A 102 6.64 8.73 0.47
C GLU A 102 6.97 7.31 0.95
N PRO A 103 6.54 6.91 2.17
CA PRO A 103 6.92 5.62 2.76
C PRO A 103 6.69 4.40 1.84
N ALA A 104 5.56 4.35 1.12
CA ALA A 104 5.25 3.23 0.22
C ALA A 104 6.22 3.15 -0.98
N ALA A 105 6.61 4.29 -1.55
CA ALA A 105 7.57 4.34 -2.65
C ALA A 105 8.99 3.97 -2.18
N ALA A 106 9.39 4.46 -1.00
CA ALA A 106 10.66 4.11 -0.39
C ALA A 106 10.74 2.60 -0.07
N ALA A 107 9.67 2.03 0.50
CA ALA A 107 9.58 0.60 0.80
C ALA A 107 9.72 -0.26 -0.48
N GLY A 108 9.07 0.13 -1.58
CA GLY A 108 9.21 -0.54 -2.87
C GLY A 108 10.65 -0.52 -3.40
N LEU A 109 11.30 0.65 -3.38
CA LEU A 109 12.69 0.80 -3.82
C LEU A 109 13.65 -0.06 -2.98
N ILE A 110 13.55 0.03 -1.65
CA ILE A 110 14.40 -0.75 -0.74
C ILE A 110 14.15 -2.25 -0.93
N SER A 111 12.90 -2.69 -1.05
CA SER A 111 12.56 -4.10 -1.28
C SER A 111 13.18 -4.64 -2.57
N PHE A 112 13.21 -3.82 -3.63
CA PHE A 112 13.88 -4.17 -4.87
C PHE A 112 15.40 -4.29 -4.67
N MET A 113 16.03 -3.32 -3.99
CA MET A 113 17.47 -3.33 -3.71
C MET A 113 17.89 -4.54 -2.87
N MET A 114 17.09 -4.94 -1.88
CA MET A 114 17.38 -6.09 -1.01
C MET A 114 17.60 -7.40 -1.77
N ARG A 115 17.02 -7.55 -2.98
CA ARG A 115 17.23 -8.74 -3.83
C ARG A 115 18.68 -8.88 -4.29
N TYR A 116 19.40 -7.77 -4.47
CA TYR A 116 20.79 -7.77 -4.90
C TYR A 116 21.77 -8.05 -3.75
N PHE A 117 21.29 -8.09 -2.51
CA PHE A 117 22.07 -8.51 -1.36
C PHE A 117 21.89 -10.01 -1.02
N ASP A 118 21.16 -10.78 -1.84
CA ASP A 118 21.05 -12.23 -1.68
C ASP A 118 22.36 -12.91 -2.11
N ALA A 119 23.13 -13.41 -1.14
CA ALA A 119 24.39 -14.10 -1.37
C ALA A 119 24.29 -15.35 -2.24
N ARG A 120 23.09 -15.91 -2.45
CA ARG A 120 22.88 -17.05 -3.36
C ARG A 120 22.75 -16.65 -4.82
N MET A 121 22.55 -15.36 -5.11
CA MET A 121 22.47 -14.82 -6.46
C MET A 121 23.83 -14.33 -7.00
N ALA A 122 24.87 -14.30 -6.14
CA ALA A 122 26.23 -13.86 -6.47
C ALA A 122 27.10 -15.00 -7.01
#